data_AF-A0A967GFN4-F1
#
_entry.id   AF-A0A967GFN4-F1
#
_cell.length_a   1.000
_cell.length_b   1.000
_cell.length_c   1.000
_cell.angle_alpha   90.00
_cell.angle_beta   90.00
_cell.angle_gamma   90.00
#
_symmetry.space_group_name_H-M   'P 1'
#
loop_
_entity.id
_entity.type
_entity.pdbx_description
1 polymer ?
#
loop_
_entity_poly.entity_id
_entity_poly.type
_entity_poly.pdbx_seq_one_letter_code
_entity_poly.pdbx_strand_id
1 'polypeptide(L)'
;MGTHYKGDPAEVAALDAYIKLARAAESVIARIHRRTASGLTVSQFGVLEALYHLGPMHQRMIGAKLLKSGGNVTMVIDNLEKR
;
A
#
# COMPACT_ATOMS: atom_id res chain seq x y z
N MET A 1 12.41 -14.23 8.45
CA MET A 1 12.61 -15.46 7.63
C MET A 1 13.10 -15.04 6.25
N GLY A 2 14.15 -15.68 5.74
CA GLY A 2 14.72 -15.41 4.41
C GLY A 2 14.12 -16.28 3.31
N THR A 3 14.68 -16.20 2.10
CA THR A 3 14.29 -17.10 1.01
C THR A 3 14.71 -18.55 1.28
N HIS A 4 13.88 -19.52 0.85
CA HIS A 4 14.23 -20.95 0.84
C HIS A 4 14.66 -21.42 -0.56
N TYR A 5 14.78 -20.49 -1.51
CA TYR A 5 15.24 -20.76 -2.87
C TYR A 5 16.71 -21.21 -2.85
N LYS A 6 17.04 -22.20 -3.69
CA LYS A 6 18.37 -22.81 -3.79
C LYS A 6 18.91 -22.72 -5.24
N GLY A 7 18.89 -21.53 -5.81
CA GLY A 7 19.46 -21.26 -7.14
C GLY A 7 20.81 -20.55 -7.07
N ASP A 8 21.11 -19.70 -8.04
CA ASP A 8 22.38 -18.97 -8.10
C ASP A 8 22.55 -18.05 -6.86
N PRO A 9 23.77 -17.89 -6.30
CA PRO A 9 23.99 -17.03 -5.13
C PRO A 9 23.52 -15.58 -5.32
N ALA A 10 23.61 -15.02 -6.53
CA ALA A 10 23.13 -13.67 -6.81
C ALA A 10 21.59 -13.61 -6.82
N GLU A 11 20.92 -14.64 -7.36
CA GLU A 11 19.46 -14.75 -7.31
C GLU A 11 18.95 -14.91 -5.88
N VAL A 12 19.61 -15.75 -5.09
CA VAL A 12 19.30 -15.95 -3.66
C VAL A 12 19.44 -14.63 -2.90
N ALA A 13 20.54 -13.90 -3.10
CA ALA A 13 20.77 -12.61 -2.46
C ALA A 13 19.72 -11.56 -2.86
N ALA A 14 19.40 -11.47 -4.16
CA ALA A 14 18.39 -10.53 -4.67
C ALA A 14 17.00 -10.82 -4.09
N LEU A 15 16.59 -12.09 -4.10
CA LEU A 15 15.30 -12.51 -3.57
C LEU A 15 15.21 -12.30 -2.05
N ASP A 16 16.28 -12.60 -1.32
CA ASP A 16 16.33 -12.39 0.12
C ASP A 16 16.26 -10.90 0.49
N ALA A 17 16.98 -10.05 -0.25
CA ALA A 17 16.90 -8.60 -0.10
C ALA A 17 15.48 -8.08 -0.36
N TYR A 18 14.86 -8.51 -1.47
CA TYR A 18 13.47 -8.15 -1.80
C TYR A 18 12.49 -8.56 -0.69
N ILE A 19 12.56 -9.81 -0.22
CA ILE A 19 11.68 -10.34 0.84
C ILE A 19 11.85 -9.52 2.13
N LYS A 20 13.10 -9.24 2.52
CA LYS A 20 13.38 -8.46 3.73
C LYS A 20 12.85 -7.03 3.62
N LEU A 21 13.07 -6.36 2.50
CA LEU A 21 12.58 -4.99 2.28
C LEU A 21 11.06 -4.92 2.23
N ALA A 22 10.40 -5.82 1.49
CA ALA A 22 8.95 -5.87 1.41
C ALA A 22 8.31 -6.08 2.80
N ARG A 23 8.82 -7.04 3.57
CA ARG A 23 8.32 -7.33 4.93
C ARG A 23 8.61 -6.21 5.91
N ALA A 24 9.77 -5.56 5.81
CA ALA A 24 10.11 -4.41 6.63
C ALA A 24 9.14 -3.25 6.37
N ALA A 25 8.86 -2.95 5.09
CA ALA A 25 7.90 -1.93 4.70
C ALA A 25 6.49 -2.25 5.22
N GLU A 26 6.00 -3.48 5.03
CA GLU A 26 4.71 -3.93 5.56
C GLU A 26 4.62 -3.81 7.08
N SER A 27 5.67 -4.21 7.81
CA SER A 27 5.70 -4.14 9.27
C SER A 27 5.62 -2.69 9.78
N VAL A 28 6.36 -1.78 9.15
CA VAL A 28 6.33 -0.35 9.48
C VAL A 28 4.96 0.24 9.18
N ILE A 29 4.41 0.00 7.98
CA ILE A 29 3.09 0.49 7.58
C ILE A 29 2.01 -0.02 8.54
N ALA A 30 2.00 -1.31 8.85
CA ALA A 30 1.01 -1.90 9.76
C ALA A 30 1.06 -1.27 11.16
N ARG A 31 2.26 -0.99 11.68
CA ARG A 31 2.42 -0.40 13.01
C ARG A 31 2.01 1.07 13.07
N ILE A 32 2.32 1.85 12.04
CA ILE A 32 1.90 3.25 11.93
C ILE A 32 0.38 3.30 11.74
N HIS A 33 -0.14 2.57 10.76
CA HIS A 33 -1.54 2.57 10.39
C HIS A 33 -2.47 2.18 11.54
N ARG A 34 -2.09 1.17 12.35
CA ARG A 34 -2.82 0.79 13.57
C ARG A 34 -3.02 1.96 14.55
N ARG A 35 -2.12 2.94 14.55
CA ARG A 35 -2.18 4.11 15.45
C ARG A 35 -2.84 5.32 14.81
N THR A 36 -2.81 5.46 13.49
CA THR A 36 -3.20 6.69 12.79
C THR A 36 -4.51 6.59 12.01
N ALA A 37 -4.96 5.39 11.66
CA ALA A 37 -5.99 5.24 10.64
C ALA A 37 -7.43 5.26 11.13
N SER A 38 -7.70 5.40 12.44
CA SER A 38 -9.06 5.59 12.99
C SER A 38 -10.14 4.65 12.41
N GLY A 39 -9.80 3.37 12.18
CA GLY A 39 -10.72 2.38 11.61
C GLY A 39 -10.88 2.39 10.08
N LEU A 40 -10.04 3.13 9.36
CA LEU A 40 -9.92 3.11 7.90
C LEU A 40 -8.90 2.04 7.47
N THR A 41 -9.08 1.43 6.31
CA THR A 41 -8.01 0.62 5.69
C THR A 41 -6.86 1.50 5.17
N VAL A 42 -5.71 0.91 4.83
CA VAL A 42 -4.56 1.67 4.28
C VAL A 42 -4.96 2.40 3.00
N SER A 43 -5.71 1.73 2.12
CA SER A 43 -6.19 2.33 0.87
C SER A 43 -7.17 3.48 1.13
N GLN A 44 -8.11 3.30 2.07
CA GLN A 44 -9.07 4.34 2.43
C GLN A 44 -8.37 5.57 3.01
N PHE A 45 -7.43 5.36 3.92
CA PHE A 45 -6.61 6.44 4.47
C PHE A 45 -5.85 7.17 3.35
N GLY A 46 -5.23 6.43 2.42
CA GLY A 46 -4.51 7.03 1.29
C GLY A 46 -5.39 7.86 0.36
N VAL A 47 -6.65 7.46 0.11
CA VAL A 47 -7.59 8.27 -0.66
C VAL A 47 -7.86 9.60 0.03
N LEU A 48 -8.15 9.58 1.33
CA LEU A 48 -8.43 10.79 2.11
C LEU A 48 -7.19 11.69 2.24
N GLU A 49 -6.02 11.10 2.46
CA GLU A 49 -4.73 11.80 2.54
C GLU A 49 -4.41 12.53 1.23
N ALA A 50 -4.57 11.86 0.08
CA ALA A 50 -4.38 12.47 -1.23
C ALA A 50 -5.36 13.64 -1.48
N LEU A 51 -6.64 13.45 -1.16
CA LEU A 51 -7.66 14.51 -1.32
C LEU A 51 -7.41 15.68 -0.37
N TYR A 52 -6.97 15.40 0.86
CA TYR A 52 -6.69 16.43 1.86
C TYR A 52 -5.48 17.29 1.48
N HIS A 53 -4.40 16.69 1.01
CA HIS A 53 -3.16 17.42 0.71
C HIS A 53 -3.10 17.99 -0.70
N LEU A 54 -3.75 17.36 -1.67
CA LEU A 54 -3.63 17.72 -3.08
C LEU A 54 -4.94 18.25 -3.68
N GLY A 55 -6.04 18.21 -2.91
CA GLY A 55 -7.35 18.68 -3.33
C GLY A 55 -8.14 17.68 -4.19
N PRO A 56 -9.33 18.09 -4.66
CA PRO A 56 -10.19 17.27 -5.49
C PRO A 56 -9.50 16.82 -6.77
N MET A 57 -9.61 15.54 -7.11
CA MET A 57 -9.00 14.99 -8.32
C MET A 57 -9.77 13.79 -8.87
N HIS A 58 -9.55 13.49 -10.15
CA HIS A 58 -10.17 12.35 -10.80
C HIS A 58 -9.68 11.02 -10.19
N GLN A 59 -10.57 10.05 -9.98
CA GLN A 59 -10.26 8.76 -9.34
C GLN A 59 -9.07 8.02 -9.96
N ARG A 60 -8.85 8.16 -11.26
CA ARG A 60 -7.69 7.60 -11.97
C ARG A 60 -6.35 8.16 -11.44
N MET A 61 -6.31 9.45 -11.09
CA MET A 61 -5.13 10.07 -10.50
C MET A 61 -4.90 9.58 -9.07
N ILE A 62 -5.98 9.39 -8.30
CA ILE A 62 -5.90 8.80 -6.96
C ILE A 62 -5.27 7.40 -7.04
N GLY A 63 -5.72 6.58 -7.98
CA GLY A 63 -5.15 5.24 -8.21
C GLY A 63 -3.66 5.24 -8.54
N ALA A 64 -3.25 6.14 -9.44
CA ALA A 64 -1.84 6.30 -9.79
C ALA A 64 -0.98 6.69 -8.57
N LYS A 65 -1.47 7.59 -7.72
CA LYS A 65 -0.75 8.03 -6.50
C LYS A 65 -0.64 6.93 -5.45
N LEU A 66 -1.67 6.09 -5.33
CA LEU A 66 -1.69 4.98 -4.36
C LEU A 66 -1.00 3.71 -4.89
N LEU A 67 -0.45 3.74 -6.11
CA LEU A 67 0.11 2.57 -6.79
C LEU A 67 -0.88 1.39 -6.82
N LYS A 68 -2.17 1.71 -7.04
CA LYS A 68 -3.26 0.73 -7.13
C LYS A 68 -3.86 0.71 -8.53
N SER A 69 -4.33 -0.46 -8.96
CA SER A 69 -5.12 -0.59 -10.18
C SER A 69 -6.45 0.17 -10.05
N GLY A 70 -6.98 0.66 -11.18
CA GLY A 70 -8.19 1.48 -11.21
C GLY A 70 -9.41 0.82 -10.57
N GLY A 71 -9.63 -0.49 -10.80
CA GLY A 71 -10.75 -1.23 -10.20
C GLY A 71 -10.70 -1.32 -8.67
N ASN A 72 -9.51 -1.28 -8.08
CA ASN A 72 -9.34 -1.26 -6.63
C ASN A 72 -9.74 0.12 -6.06
N VAL A 73 -9.57 1.19 -6.83
CA VAL A 73 -9.78 2.56 -6.35
C VAL A 73 -11.26 2.92 -6.31
N THR A 74 -12.03 2.56 -7.34
CA THR A 74 -13.48 2.80 -7.36
C THR A 74 -14.18 2.13 -6.18
N MET A 75 -13.87 0.85 -5.90
CA MET A 75 -14.42 0.15 -4.74
C MET A 75 -14.05 0.83 -3.40
N VAL A 76 -12.82 1.34 -3.27
CA VAL A 76 -12.38 2.05 -2.06
C VAL A 76 -13.15 3.35 -1.87
N ILE A 77 -13.37 4.10 -2.95
CA ILE A 77 -14.15 5.35 -2.94
C ILE A 77 -15.61 5.06 -2.61
N ASP A 78 -16.25 4.09 -3.27
CA ASP A 78 -17.65 3.71 -2.98
C ASP A 78 -17.84 3.28 -1.52
N ASN A 79 -16.86 2.61 -0.93
CA ASN A 79 -16.88 2.21 0.47
C ASN A 79 -16.60 3.35 1.44
N LEU A 80 -15.92 4.42 1.01
CA LEU A 80 -15.75 5.65 1.78
C LEU A 80 -17.02 6.49 1.77
N GLU A 81 -17.74 6.58 0.64
CA GLU A 81 -18.99 7.34 0.54
C GLU A 81 -20.13 6.75 1.39
N LYS A 82 -20.10 5.45 1.67
CA LYS A 82 -21.13 4.75 2.47
C LYS A 82 -20.91 4.84 3.98
N ARG A 83 -19.79 5.38 4.44
CA ARG A 83 -19.45 5.52 5.86
C ARG A 83 -19.99 6.84 6.40
#